data_AF-B9M8S2-F1
#
_entry.id   AF-B9M8S2-F1
#
_cell.length_a   1.000
_cell.length_b   1.000
_cell.length_c   1.000
_cell.angle_alpha   90.00
_cell.angle_beta   90.00
_cell.angle_gamma   90.00
#
_symmetry.space_group_name_H-M   'P 1'
#
loop_
_entity.id
_entity.type
_entity.pdbx_description
1 polymer ?
#
loop_
_entity_poly.entity_id
_entity_poly.type
_entity_poly.pdbx_seq_one_letter_code
_entity_poly.pdbx_strand_id
1 'polypeptide(L)'
;MPSHLDDHNLPVKLFAATIVILMALVPVVPTSGKIAIEVAMVIVSALSWRKPSFPLGLFGTIFGGVVFLHIPYSQLSFALVIVLYLLVIAMFPHLRRGSGWFCRGEFGRTVILLCFGTAAVSGVALIAWFMLTKPGIADLIRSFVPQASLPVLVVGGLIFAMVNAAVEEMVYRGAVVGGLVESKVPTSILLPLQAIAFGTIHIGGFPRGWLGVALATVYGFLLGVIRLSSRGLLAPWAGHVLTDLVIVAIVFSVAGF
;
A
#
# COMPACT_ATOMS: atom_id res chain seq x y z
N MET A 1 24.64 28.75 -8.44
CA MET A 1 23.45 28.89 -9.29
C MET A 1 22.90 27.49 -9.55
N PRO A 2 21.70 27.13 -9.08
CA PRO A 2 21.08 25.86 -9.44
C PRO A 2 20.63 25.95 -10.91
N SER A 3 21.10 25.03 -11.74
CA SER A 3 20.77 24.94 -13.16
C SER A 3 19.29 24.57 -13.34
N HIS A 4 18.50 25.52 -13.83
CA HIS A 4 17.07 25.42 -14.19
C HIS A 4 16.76 24.43 -15.35
N LEU A 5 17.61 23.42 -15.61
CA LEU A 5 17.51 22.54 -16.78
C LEU A 5 16.99 21.11 -16.49
N ASP A 6 16.57 20.81 -15.26
CA ASP A 6 15.99 19.48 -14.91
C ASP A 6 14.48 19.34 -15.18
N ASP A 7 13.85 20.33 -15.84
CA ASP A 7 12.40 20.35 -16.09
C ASP A 7 11.96 19.48 -17.30
N HIS A 8 12.92 18.89 -18.02
CA HIS A 8 12.66 18.00 -19.17
C HIS A 8 11.90 16.70 -18.82
N ASN A 9 11.61 16.45 -17.54
CA ASN A 9 10.84 15.28 -17.07
C ASN A 9 9.48 15.62 -16.45
N LEU A 10 8.99 16.86 -16.54
CA LEU A 10 7.68 17.24 -15.98
C LEU A 10 6.54 16.29 -16.43
N PRO A 11 6.43 15.90 -17.72
CA PRO A 11 5.39 14.96 -18.14
C PRO A 11 5.51 13.57 -17.49
N VAL A 12 6.71 13.09 -17.20
CA VAL A 12 6.95 11.78 -16.55
C VAL A 12 6.43 11.81 -15.10
N LYS A 13 6.81 12.87 -14.37
CA LYS A 13 6.38 13.09 -12.98
C LYS A 13 4.87 13.22 -12.89
N LEU A 14 4.26 13.98 -13.81
CA LEU A 14 2.81 14.14 -13.89
C LEU A 14 2.10 12.82 -14.15
N PHE A 15 2.56 12.01 -15.10
CA PHE A 15 1.95 10.70 -15.35
C PHE A 15 1.99 9.80 -14.12
N ALA A 16 3.16 9.69 -13.47
CA ALA A 16 3.30 8.87 -12.28
C ALA A 16 2.39 9.37 -11.14
N ALA A 17 2.34 10.68 -10.90
CA ALA A 17 1.47 11.26 -9.88
C ALA A 17 -0.01 11.01 -10.21
N THR A 18 -0.43 11.22 -11.45
CA THR A 18 -1.81 10.98 -11.92
C THR A 18 -2.22 9.52 -11.70
N ILE A 19 -1.36 8.55 -12.02
CA ILE A 19 -1.68 7.13 -11.80
C ILE A 19 -1.97 6.86 -10.32
N VAL A 20 -1.15 7.39 -9.41
CA VAL A 20 -1.35 7.16 -7.97
C VAL A 20 -2.58 7.91 -7.44
N ILE A 21 -2.88 9.11 -7.94
CA ILE A 21 -4.12 9.83 -7.62
C ILE A 21 -5.33 9.00 -8.06
N LEU A 22 -5.31 8.48 -9.29
CA LEU A 22 -6.37 7.63 -9.81
C LEU A 22 -6.55 6.38 -8.94
N MET A 23 -5.45 5.75 -8.51
CA MET A 23 -5.48 4.59 -7.59
C MET A 23 -6.10 4.95 -6.24
N ALA A 24 -5.75 6.11 -5.68
CA ALA A 24 -6.28 6.59 -4.41
C ALA A 24 -7.79 6.89 -4.48
N LEU A 25 -8.31 7.23 -5.67
CA LEU A 25 -9.73 7.56 -5.86
C LEU A 25 -10.61 6.31 -6.03
N VAL A 26 -10.08 5.19 -6.52
CA VAL A 26 -10.90 3.98 -6.79
C VAL A 26 -11.75 3.53 -5.58
N PRO A 27 -11.24 3.51 -4.33
CA PRO A 27 -12.01 3.06 -3.18
C PRO A 27 -13.16 4.01 -2.77
N VAL A 28 -13.11 5.27 -3.18
CA VAL A 28 -14.02 6.33 -2.70
C VAL A 28 -15.04 6.80 -3.73
N VAL A 29 -14.90 6.41 -5.00
CA VAL A 29 -15.85 6.76 -6.05
C VAL A 29 -16.92 5.67 -6.27
N PRO A 30 -18.14 6.03 -6.72
CA PRO A 30 -19.15 5.05 -7.12
C PRO A 30 -18.70 4.23 -8.33
N THR A 31 -19.37 3.10 -8.59
CA THR A 31 -19.02 2.16 -9.68
C THR A 31 -18.90 2.83 -11.05
N SER A 32 -19.79 3.77 -11.40
CA SER A 32 -19.70 4.53 -12.65
C SER A 32 -18.42 5.36 -12.75
N GLY A 33 -17.96 5.93 -11.63
CA GLY A 33 -16.70 6.66 -11.55
C GLY A 33 -15.48 5.76 -11.68
N LYS A 34 -15.55 4.50 -11.19
CA LYS A 34 -14.45 3.53 -11.32
C LYS A 34 -14.13 3.20 -12.78
N ILE A 35 -15.15 3.13 -13.64
CA ILE A 35 -14.95 2.92 -15.09
C ILE A 35 -14.17 4.08 -15.70
N ALA A 36 -14.56 5.31 -15.39
CA ALA A 36 -13.86 6.49 -15.88
C ALA A 36 -12.40 6.55 -15.38
N ILE A 37 -12.17 6.19 -14.12
CA ILE A 37 -10.82 6.09 -13.55
C ILE A 37 -9.99 5.03 -14.29
N GLU A 38 -10.54 3.86 -14.55
CA GLU A 38 -9.84 2.78 -15.24
C GLU A 38 -9.47 3.18 -16.68
N VAL A 39 -10.41 3.78 -17.41
CA VAL A 39 -10.15 4.31 -18.76
C VAL A 39 -9.03 5.37 -18.70
N ALA A 40 -9.06 6.27 -17.72
CA ALA A 40 -8.01 7.26 -17.53
C ALA A 40 -6.65 6.60 -17.21
N MET A 41 -6.62 5.57 -16.35
CA MET A 41 -5.38 4.82 -16.05
C MET A 41 -4.82 4.16 -17.31
N VAL A 42 -5.64 3.51 -18.13
CA VAL A 42 -5.22 2.90 -19.40
C VAL A 42 -4.65 3.97 -20.35
N ILE A 43 -5.32 5.10 -20.50
CA ILE A 43 -4.86 6.20 -21.37
C ILE A 43 -3.51 6.75 -20.88
N VAL A 44 -3.38 7.07 -19.59
CA VAL A 44 -2.13 7.60 -19.02
C VAL A 44 -1.00 6.57 -19.15
N SER A 45 -1.30 5.29 -18.96
CA SER A 45 -0.35 4.19 -19.15
C SER A 45 0.12 4.09 -20.59
N ALA A 46 -0.80 4.11 -21.56
CA ALA A 46 -0.46 4.10 -22.99
C ALA A 46 0.39 5.32 -23.40
N LEU A 47 0.03 6.50 -22.92
CA LEU A 47 0.80 7.74 -23.15
C LEU A 47 2.20 7.72 -22.50
N SER A 48 2.39 6.88 -21.48
CA SER A 48 3.66 6.73 -20.79
C SER A 48 4.52 5.56 -21.28
N TRP A 49 4.12 4.79 -22.30
CA TRP A 49 4.72 3.47 -22.60
C TRP A 49 6.25 3.41 -22.83
N ARG A 50 6.86 4.51 -23.30
CA ARG A 50 8.33 4.62 -23.45
C ARG A 50 9.02 5.37 -22.31
N LYS A 51 8.28 5.72 -21.27
CA LYS A 51 8.73 6.55 -20.15
C LYS A 51 8.97 5.68 -18.90
N PRO A 52 9.81 6.14 -17.96
CA PRO A 52 10.07 5.43 -16.72
C PRO A 52 8.83 5.22 -15.84
N SER A 53 7.76 6.00 -16.04
CA SER A 53 6.48 5.85 -15.33
C SER A 53 5.59 4.71 -15.84
N PHE A 54 5.94 4.07 -16.97
CA PHE A 54 5.10 3.02 -17.56
C PHE A 54 4.85 1.80 -16.66
N PRO A 55 5.85 1.22 -15.95
CA PRO A 55 5.59 0.07 -15.08
C PRO A 55 4.55 0.38 -13.99
N LEU A 56 4.55 1.60 -13.46
CA LEU A 56 3.53 2.07 -12.51
C LEU A 56 2.15 2.17 -13.18
N GLY A 57 2.09 2.67 -14.41
CA GLY A 57 0.87 2.72 -15.20
C GLY A 57 0.30 1.33 -15.46
N LEU A 58 1.14 0.41 -15.93
CA LEU A 58 0.80 -1.00 -16.12
C LEU A 58 0.27 -1.62 -14.83
N PHE A 59 0.94 -1.38 -13.69
CA PHE A 59 0.45 -1.83 -12.38
C PHE A 59 -0.93 -1.26 -12.07
N GLY A 60 -1.12 0.05 -12.26
CA GLY A 60 -2.41 0.74 -12.05
C GLY A 60 -3.53 0.17 -12.92
N THR A 61 -3.27 -0.09 -14.20
CA THR A 61 -4.23 -0.72 -15.13
C THR A 61 -4.58 -2.15 -14.73
N ILE A 62 -3.60 -2.97 -14.31
CA ILE A 62 -3.92 -4.33 -13.81
C ILE A 62 -4.76 -4.22 -12.52
N PHE A 63 -4.40 -3.29 -11.63
CA PHE A 63 -5.11 -3.05 -10.38
C PHE A 63 -6.57 -2.63 -10.62
N GLY A 64 -6.82 -1.61 -11.44
CA GLY A 64 -8.17 -1.15 -11.72
C GLY A 64 -8.96 -2.12 -12.62
N GLY A 65 -8.30 -2.90 -13.47
CA GLY A 65 -8.91 -4.01 -14.21
C GLY A 65 -9.49 -5.10 -13.29
N VAL A 66 -8.76 -5.49 -12.24
CA VAL A 66 -9.29 -6.43 -11.21
C VAL A 66 -10.52 -5.84 -10.52
N VAL A 67 -10.53 -4.53 -10.24
CA VAL A 67 -11.68 -3.83 -9.65
C VAL A 67 -12.86 -3.79 -10.63
N PHE A 68 -12.62 -3.58 -11.92
CA PHE A 68 -13.65 -3.56 -12.96
C PHE A 68 -14.36 -4.92 -13.10
N LEU A 69 -13.64 -6.01 -12.83
CA LEU A 69 -14.22 -7.36 -12.78
C LEU A 69 -15.08 -7.61 -11.53
N HIS A 70 -15.38 -6.58 -10.74
CA HIS A 70 -16.15 -6.65 -9.50
C HIS A 70 -15.55 -7.62 -8.46
N ILE A 71 -14.25 -7.90 -8.57
CA ILE A 71 -13.54 -8.70 -7.57
C ILE A 71 -13.45 -7.84 -6.29
N PRO A 72 -13.95 -8.33 -5.14
CA PRO A 72 -13.92 -7.58 -3.90
C PRO A 72 -12.50 -7.21 -3.49
N TYR A 73 -12.34 -5.99 -2.96
CA TYR A 73 -11.08 -5.58 -2.34
C TYR A 73 -10.72 -6.52 -1.20
N SER A 74 -9.62 -7.24 -1.38
CA SER A 74 -9.10 -8.21 -0.41
C SER A 74 -7.60 -8.39 -0.63
N GLN A 75 -6.93 -8.99 0.35
CA GLN A 75 -5.52 -9.33 0.18
C GLN A 75 -5.29 -10.30 -0.98
N LEU A 76 -6.27 -11.15 -1.30
CA LEU A 76 -6.21 -12.04 -2.46
C LEU A 76 -6.27 -11.27 -3.79
N SER A 77 -7.11 -10.24 -3.90
CA SER A 77 -7.15 -9.41 -5.11
C SER A 77 -5.85 -8.64 -5.30
N PHE A 78 -5.27 -8.10 -4.22
CA PHE A 78 -3.96 -7.44 -4.29
C PHE A 78 -2.82 -8.40 -4.64
N ALA A 79 -2.80 -9.59 -4.04
CA ALA A 79 -1.83 -10.63 -4.37
C ALA A 79 -1.93 -11.04 -5.85
N LEU A 80 -3.15 -11.19 -6.37
CA LEU A 80 -3.38 -11.46 -7.79
C LEU A 80 -2.81 -10.34 -8.68
N VAL A 81 -3.08 -9.07 -8.35
CA VAL A 81 -2.54 -7.92 -9.10
C VAL A 81 -1.00 -7.95 -9.11
N ILE A 82 -0.36 -8.22 -7.98
CA ILE A 82 1.10 -8.33 -7.89
C ILE A 82 1.62 -9.50 -8.73
N VAL A 83 1.00 -10.67 -8.65
CA VAL A 83 1.40 -11.84 -9.45
C VAL A 83 1.30 -11.53 -10.94
N LEU A 84 0.17 -10.99 -11.40
CA LEU A 84 -0.03 -10.62 -12.81
C LEU A 84 1.00 -9.59 -13.26
N TYR A 85 1.25 -8.56 -12.45
CA TYR A 85 2.26 -7.55 -12.74
C TYR A 85 3.67 -8.13 -12.86
N LEU A 86 4.08 -8.99 -11.92
CA LEU A 86 5.38 -9.65 -11.93
C LEU A 86 5.52 -10.61 -13.11
N LEU A 87 4.45 -11.33 -13.49
CA LEU A 87 4.43 -12.17 -14.68
C LEU A 87 4.67 -11.36 -15.95
N VAL A 88 4.01 -10.21 -16.10
CA VAL A 88 4.21 -9.33 -17.25
C VAL A 88 5.66 -8.81 -17.28
N ILE A 89 6.21 -8.35 -16.16
CA ILE A 89 7.61 -7.90 -16.08
C ILE A 89 8.60 -9.05 -16.36
N ALA A 90 8.28 -10.26 -15.93
CA ALA A 90 9.10 -11.44 -16.19
C ALA A 90 9.15 -11.76 -17.68
N MET A 91 8.00 -11.70 -18.36
CA MET A 91 7.84 -11.94 -19.81
C MET A 91 8.46 -10.86 -20.68
N PHE A 92 8.52 -9.62 -20.19
CA PHE A 92 9.02 -8.47 -20.95
C PHE A 92 10.22 -7.82 -20.23
N PRO A 93 11.45 -8.32 -20.42
CA PRO A 93 12.63 -7.88 -19.65
C PRO A 93 12.93 -6.38 -19.73
N HIS A 94 12.54 -5.71 -20.80
CA HIS A 94 12.69 -4.26 -20.94
C HIS A 94 11.86 -3.46 -19.92
N LEU A 95 10.82 -4.06 -19.34
CA LEU A 95 9.98 -3.50 -18.27
C LEU A 95 10.58 -3.70 -16.86
N ARG A 96 11.69 -4.44 -16.73
CA ARG A 96 12.39 -4.62 -15.44
C ARG A 96 13.10 -3.36 -14.96
N ARG A 97 13.20 -2.33 -15.81
CA ARG A 97 13.65 -1.00 -15.39
C ARG A 97 12.68 -0.48 -14.33
N GLY A 98 13.16 -0.36 -13.09
CA GLY A 98 12.33 0.01 -11.95
C GLY A 98 11.81 -1.16 -11.10
N SER A 99 12.09 -2.44 -11.42
CA SER A 99 11.71 -3.58 -10.56
C SER A 99 12.73 -3.90 -9.45
N GLY A 100 13.76 -3.07 -9.30
CA GLY A 100 14.80 -3.21 -8.25
C GLY A 100 14.30 -2.95 -6.83
N TRP A 101 13.00 -2.68 -6.65
CA TRP A 101 12.36 -2.52 -5.36
C TRP A 101 12.23 -3.83 -4.57
N PHE A 102 12.33 -4.99 -5.22
CA PHE A 102 12.32 -6.29 -4.56
C PHE A 102 13.69 -6.62 -3.95
N CYS A 103 14.14 -5.77 -3.03
CA CYS A 103 15.41 -5.92 -2.34
C CYS A 103 15.22 -5.83 -0.84
N ARG A 104 16.13 -6.49 -0.10
CA ARG A 104 16.09 -6.53 1.37
C ARG A 104 16.26 -5.15 1.98
N GLY A 105 17.16 -4.34 1.42
CA GLY A 105 17.56 -3.04 1.97
C GLY A 105 18.53 -3.15 3.15
N GLU A 106 18.82 -2.00 3.75
CA GLU A 106 19.77 -1.81 4.84
C GLU A 106 19.06 -1.74 6.20
N PHE A 107 19.68 -2.33 7.23
CA PHE A 107 19.20 -2.37 8.62
C PHE A 107 20.15 -1.60 9.54
N GLY A 108 20.26 -0.30 9.32
CA GLY A 108 20.97 0.59 10.25
C GLY A 108 20.19 0.82 11.53
N ARG A 109 20.87 1.31 12.58
CA ARG A 109 20.24 1.69 13.87
C ARG A 109 19.05 2.63 13.68
N THR A 110 19.16 3.61 12.79
CA THR A 110 18.07 4.55 12.48
C THR A 110 16.84 3.84 11.93
N VAL A 111 17.01 2.91 10.98
CA VAL A 111 15.90 2.14 10.39
C VAL A 111 15.22 1.29 11.45
N ILE A 112 16.00 0.62 12.30
CA ILE A 112 15.47 -0.18 13.41
C ILE A 112 14.65 0.68 14.37
N LEU A 113 15.17 1.84 14.77
CA LEU A 113 14.46 2.79 15.62
C LEU A 113 13.18 3.30 14.96
N LEU A 114 13.21 3.58 13.66
CA LEU A 114 12.02 3.97 12.91
C LEU A 114 10.97 2.85 12.87
N CYS A 115 11.37 1.60 12.65
CA CYS A 115 10.45 0.46 12.65
C CYS A 115 9.76 0.29 14.01
N PHE A 116 10.53 0.20 15.10
CA PHE A 116 9.96 0.02 16.44
C PHE A 116 9.18 1.26 16.91
N GLY A 117 9.69 2.46 16.65
CA GLY A 117 9.01 3.71 16.98
C GLY A 117 7.68 3.84 16.24
N THR A 118 7.67 3.52 14.94
CA THR A 118 6.44 3.52 14.12
C THR A 118 5.45 2.49 14.63
N ALA A 119 5.89 1.25 14.91
CA ALA A 119 5.02 0.20 15.45
C ALA A 119 4.42 0.59 16.81
N ALA A 120 5.22 1.15 17.72
CA ALA A 120 4.75 1.58 19.03
C ALA A 120 3.75 2.73 18.94
N VAL A 121 4.08 3.79 18.21
CA VAL A 121 3.20 4.98 18.05
C VAL A 121 1.91 4.60 17.35
N SER A 122 1.98 3.83 16.26
CA SER A 122 0.78 3.37 15.53
C SER A 122 -0.07 2.42 16.36
N GLY A 123 0.54 1.47 17.09
CA GLY A 123 -0.17 0.57 17.98
C GLY A 123 -0.93 1.30 19.09
N VAL A 124 -0.29 2.28 19.75
CA VAL A 124 -0.95 3.13 20.75
C VAL A 124 -2.08 3.94 20.13
N ALA A 125 -1.85 4.58 18.98
CA ALA A 125 -2.87 5.36 18.28
C ALA A 125 -4.07 4.50 17.87
N LEU A 126 -3.83 3.26 17.43
CA LEU A 126 -4.85 2.31 17.02
C LEU A 126 -5.68 1.82 18.21
N ILE A 127 -5.04 1.47 19.33
CA ILE A 127 -5.73 1.11 20.57
C ILE A 127 -6.58 2.28 21.07
N ALA A 128 -6.02 3.49 21.11
CA ALA A 128 -6.74 4.69 21.51
C ALA A 128 -7.94 4.96 20.60
N TRP A 129 -7.77 4.88 19.28
CA TRP A 129 -8.85 5.00 18.32
C TRP A 129 -9.96 3.97 18.59
N PHE A 130 -9.60 2.71 18.79
CA PHE A 130 -10.56 1.64 19.04
C PHE A 130 -11.35 1.87 20.34
N MET A 131 -10.66 2.24 21.43
CA MET A 131 -11.29 2.50 22.73
C MET A 131 -12.19 3.74 22.73
N LEU A 132 -11.77 4.81 22.05
CA LEU A 132 -12.48 6.09 22.03
C LEU A 132 -13.68 6.08 21.08
N THR A 133 -13.55 5.43 19.91
CA THR A 133 -14.59 5.46 18.87
C THR A 133 -15.52 4.25 18.91
N LYS A 134 -15.10 3.16 19.58
CA LYS A 134 -15.85 1.89 19.72
C LYS A 134 -16.50 1.45 18.41
N PRO A 135 -15.69 1.30 17.34
CA PRO A 135 -16.22 0.96 16.03
C PRO A 135 -16.87 -0.43 16.10
N GLY A 136 -18.06 -0.59 15.52
CA GLY A 136 -18.66 -1.92 15.40
C GLY A 136 -17.81 -2.78 14.46
N ILE A 137 -17.27 -3.90 14.95
CA ILE A 137 -16.40 -4.81 14.16
C ILE A 137 -16.94 -6.23 14.06
N ALA A 138 -18.22 -6.43 14.37
CA ALA A 138 -18.87 -7.73 14.37
C ALA A 138 -18.95 -8.36 12.96
N ASP A 139 -18.89 -7.54 11.91
CA ASP A 139 -18.76 -7.95 10.52
C ASP A 139 -17.39 -8.62 10.26
N LEU A 140 -16.30 -7.97 10.67
CA LEU A 140 -14.94 -8.50 10.51
C LEU A 140 -14.77 -9.82 11.26
N ILE A 141 -15.24 -9.88 12.52
CA ILE A 141 -15.15 -11.10 13.33
C ILE A 141 -15.88 -12.25 12.64
N ARG A 142 -17.13 -12.02 12.20
CA ARG A 142 -17.93 -13.06 11.52
C ARG A 142 -17.32 -13.54 10.21
N SER A 143 -16.68 -12.64 9.45
CA SER A 143 -16.12 -12.96 8.14
C SER A 143 -14.73 -13.59 8.21
N PHE A 144 -13.91 -13.22 9.20
CA PHE A 144 -12.47 -13.52 9.17
C PHE A 144 -11.93 -14.28 10.39
N VAL A 145 -12.67 -14.36 11.50
CA VAL A 145 -12.25 -15.12 12.69
C VAL A 145 -12.92 -16.49 12.68
N PRO A 146 -12.21 -17.58 12.33
CA PRO A 146 -12.80 -18.91 12.34
C PRO A 146 -13.07 -19.39 13.77
N GLN A 147 -14.04 -20.29 13.92
CA GLN A 147 -14.23 -21.00 15.19
C GLN A 147 -13.13 -22.06 15.36
N ALA A 148 -12.00 -21.64 15.95
CA ALA A 148 -10.83 -22.47 16.18
C ALA A 148 -10.29 -22.27 17.59
N SER A 149 -9.39 -23.16 18.04
CA SER A 149 -8.71 -23.01 19.32
C SER A 149 -7.76 -21.80 19.32
N LEU A 150 -7.53 -21.21 20.50
CA LEU A 150 -6.64 -20.05 20.64
C LEU A 150 -5.25 -20.26 20.00
N PRO A 151 -4.55 -21.41 20.16
CA PRO A 151 -3.26 -21.61 19.50
C PRO A 151 -3.34 -21.54 17.97
N VAL A 152 -4.40 -22.09 17.37
CA VAL A 152 -4.63 -22.02 15.92
C VAL A 152 -4.89 -20.59 15.48
N LEU A 153 -5.66 -19.82 16.27
CA LEU A 153 -5.90 -18.41 16.00
C LEU A 153 -4.62 -17.57 16.12
N VAL A 154 -3.79 -17.80 17.13
CA VAL A 154 -2.51 -17.09 17.29
C VAL A 154 -1.59 -17.33 16.09
N VAL A 155 -1.43 -18.59 15.67
CA VAL A 155 -0.61 -18.92 14.48
C VAL A 155 -1.24 -18.34 13.22
N GLY A 156 -2.55 -18.47 13.04
CA GLY A 156 -3.28 -17.93 11.90
C GLY A 156 -3.18 -16.40 11.81
N GLY A 157 -3.30 -15.70 12.95
CA GLY A 157 -3.16 -14.26 13.06
C GLY A 157 -1.76 -13.77 12.73
N LEU A 158 -0.71 -14.50 13.16
CA LEU A 158 0.67 -14.20 12.77
C LEU A 158 0.89 -14.37 11.27
N ILE A 159 0.43 -15.49 10.68
CA ILE A 159 0.53 -15.73 9.24
C ILE A 159 -0.23 -14.65 8.46
N PHE A 160 -1.44 -14.32 8.91
CA PHE A 160 -2.24 -13.25 8.34
C PHE A 160 -1.48 -11.92 8.35
N ALA A 161 -0.95 -11.48 9.50
CA ALA A 161 -0.18 -10.25 9.61
C ALA A 161 1.04 -10.24 8.67
N MET A 162 1.77 -11.36 8.58
CA MET A 162 2.93 -11.49 7.69
C MET A 162 2.56 -11.39 6.21
N VAL A 163 1.48 -12.06 5.79
CA VAL A 163 1.02 -12.07 4.38
C VAL A 163 0.38 -10.73 4.01
N ASN A 164 -0.46 -10.18 4.89
CA ASN A 164 -1.10 -8.88 4.73
C ASN A 164 -0.05 -7.79 4.50
N ALA A 165 0.88 -7.65 5.45
CA ALA A 165 2.02 -6.74 5.33
C ALA A 165 2.81 -6.98 4.04
N ALA A 166 3.10 -8.23 3.67
CA ALA A 166 3.88 -8.50 2.46
C ALA A 166 3.17 -7.99 1.21
N VAL A 167 1.88 -8.29 1.07
CA VAL A 167 1.08 -7.89 -0.09
C VAL A 167 0.98 -6.36 -0.17
N GLU A 168 0.62 -5.69 0.92
CA GLU A 168 0.48 -4.24 0.94
C GLU A 168 1.82 -3.52 0.71
N GLU A 169 2.91 -4.00 1.31
CA GLU A 169 4.23 -3.41 1.09
C GLU A 169 4.73 -3.61 -0.34
N MET A 170 4.45 -4.75 -0.98
CA MET A 170 4.78 -4.95 -2.40
C MET A 170 4.00 -4.00 -3.31
N VAL A 171 2.73 -3.72 -3.00
CA VAL A 171 1.89 -2.78 -3.75
C VAL A 171 2.39 -1.35 -3.56
N TYR A 172 2.44 -0.88 -2.31
CA TYR A 172 2.63 0.55 -2.04
C TYR A 172 4.11 0.93 -1.97
N ARG A 173 4.97 0.13 -1.34
CA ARG A 173 6.41 0.45 -1.18
C ARG A 173 7.26 -0.18 -2.27
N GLY A 174 6.75 -1.23 -2.92
CA GLY A 174 7.29 -1.83 -4.11
C GLY A 174 6.88 -1.06 -5.36
N ALA A 175 5.71 -1.37 -5.91
CA ALA A 175 5.26 -0.84 -7.20
C ALA A 175 5.04 0.68 -7.19
N VAL A 176 4.28 1.22 -6.23
CA VAL A 176 3.93 2.65 -6.19
C VAL A 176 5.15 3.52 -5.88
N VAL A 177 5.81 3.34 -4.73
CA VAL A 177 7.01 4.12 -4.38
C VAL A 177 8.13 3.88 -5.39
N GLY A 178 8.36 2.63 -5.83
CA GLY A 178 9.36 2.32 -6.85
C GLY A 178 9.12 3.08 -8.15
N GLY A 179 7.88 3.09 -8.65
CA GLY A 179 7.49 3.83 -9.85
C GLY A 179 7.62 5.35 -9.71
N LEU A 180 7.26 5.90 -8.54
CA LEU A 180 7.42 7.34 -8.26
C LEU A 180 8.89 7.75 -8.17
N VAL A 181 9.75 6.93 -7.55
CA VAL A 181 11.21 7.16 -7.48
C VAL A 181 11.83 7.09 -8.88
N GLU A 182 11.53 6.05 -9.65
CA GLU A 182 12.02 5.87 -11.03
C GLU A 182 11.58 7.04 -11.94
N SER A 183 10.38 7.58 -11.69
CA SER A 183 9.85 8.76 -12.37
C SER A 183 10.41 10.09 -11.87
N LYS A 184 11.36 10.07 -10.92
CA LYS A 184 12.00 11.23 -10.29
C LYS A 184 10.99 12.21 -9.66
N VAL A 185 9.90 11.69 -9.11
CA VAL A 185 8.95 12.50 -8.32
C VAL A 185 9.66 12.91 -7.02
N PRO A 186 9.66 14.20 -6.65
CA PRO A 186 10.36 14.67 -5.45
C PRO A 186 9.74 14.06 -4.19
N THR A 187 10.57 13.77 -3.20
CA THR A 187 10.16 13.14 -1.92
C THR A 187 9.03 13.88 -1.22
N SER A 188 9.00 15.21 -1.31
CA SER A 188 7.93 16.06 -0.75
C SER A 188 6.54 15.81 -1.35
N ILE A 189 6.48 15.28 -2.58
CA ILE A 189 5.22 14.90 -3.24
C ILE A 189 4.99 13.40 -3.12
N LEU A 190 6.03 12.60 -3.34
CA LEU A 190 5.96 11.14 -3.33
C LEU A 190 5.43 10.60 -2.00
N LEU A 191 5.96 11.08 -0.86
CA LEU A 191 5.60 10.56 0.46
C LEU A 191 4.13 10.82 0.83
N PRO A 192 3.60 12.05 0.72
CA PRO A 192 2.16 12.28 0.92
C PRO A 192 1.30 11.52 -0.07
N LEU A 193 1.70 11.47 -1.35
CA LEU A 193 0.87 10.87 -2.40
C LEU A 193 0.68 9.37 -2.20
N GLN A 194 1.76 8.62 -1.97
CA GLN A 194 1.65 7.18 -1.68
C GLN A 194 0.93 6.92 -0.35
N ALA A 195 1.10 7.81 0.64
CA ALA A 195 0.45 7.69 1.94
C ALA A 195 -1.06 7.85 1.82
N ILE A 196 -1.52 8.81 1.03
CA ILE A 196 -2.96 9.03 0.76
C ILE A 196 -3.55 7.83 0.02
N ALA A 197 -2.85 7.32 -1.02
CA ALA A 197 -3.30 6.14 -1.75
C ALA A 197 -3.37 4.88 -0.85
N PHE A 198 -2.44 4.75 0.09
CA PHE A 198 -2.49 3.71 1.13
C PHE A 198 -3.62 3.96 2.13
N GLY A 199 -3.88 5.20 2.53
CA GLY A 199 -4.95 5.52 3.46
C GLY A 199 -6.34 5.24 2.90
N THR A 200 -6.61 5.61 1.64
CA THR A 200 -7.97 5.53 1.08
C THR A 200 -8.48 4.10 0.89
N ILE A 201 -7.61 3.11 0.68
CA ILE A 201 -8.04 1.70 0.61
C ILE A 201 -8.62 1.21 1.95
N HIS A 202 -8.26 1.85 3.06
CA HIS A 202 -8.72 1.49 4.41
C HIS A 202 -10.10 2.07 4.75
N ILE A 203 -10.77 2.80 3.86
CA ILE A 203 -12.08 3.41 4.15
C ILE A 203 -13.11 2.39 4.67
N GLY A 204 -13.09 1.16 4.14
CA GLY A 204 -13.91 0.03 4.59
C GLY A 204 -13.13 -1.05 5.37
N GLY A 205 -11.84 -0.83 5.65
CA GLY A 205 -10.95 -1.78 6.31
C GLY A 205 -10.86 -1.59 7.82
N PHE A 206 -9.73 -1.94 8.42
CA PHE A 206 -9.43 -1.66 9.84
C PHE A 206 -8.10 -0.90 9.93
N PRO A 207 -8.04 0.28 10.56
CA PRO A 207 -9.13 1.07 11.13
C PRO A 207 -10.12 1.59 10.07
N ARG A 208 -11.42 1.71 10.40
CA ARG A 208 -12.50 2.01 9.44
C ARG A 208 -12.91 3.48 9.38
N GLY A 209 -13.53 3.87 8.27
CA GLY A 209 -14.10 5.22 8.06
C GLY A 209 -13.02 6.29 7.86
N TRP A 210 -13.44 7.56 7.75
CA TRP A 210 -12.53 8.67 7.43
C TRP A 210 -11.42 8.90 8.46
N LEU A 211 -11.70 8.66 9.75
CA LEU A 211 -10.66 8.70 10.77
C LEU A 211 -9.67 7.55 10.61
N GLY A 212 -10.15 6.36 10.22
CA GLY A 212 -9.30 5.24 9.84
C GLY A 212 -8.42 5.56 8.64
N VAL A 213 -8.96 6.20 7.60
CA VAL A 213 -8.19 6.69 6.45
C VAL A 213 -7.10 7.67 6.89
N ALA A 214 -7.40 8.60 7.81
CA ALA A 214 -6.41 9.54 8.32
C ALA A 214 -5.28 8.83 9.08
N LEU A 215 -5.62 7.90 9.97
CA LEU A 215 -4.64 7.10 10.72
C LEU A 215 -3.78 6.24 9.78
N ALA A 216 -4.41 5.56 8.83
CA ALA A 216 -3.72 4.76 7.81
C ALA A 216 -2.85 5.63 6.90
N THR A 217 -3.26 6.87 6.58
CA THR A 217 -2.43 7.82 5.83
C THR A 217 -1.18 8.20 6.61
N VAL A 218 -1.30 8.55 7.90
CA VAL A 218 -0.13 8.87 8.75
C VAL A 218 0.79 7.67 8.87
N TYR A 219 0.23 6.50 9.14
CA TYR A 219 0.98 5.24 9.17
C TYR A 219 1.68 4.97 7.83
N GLY A 220 0.96 5.18 6.74
CA GLY A 220 1.43 4.99 5.39
C GLY A 220 2.62 5.91 5.05
N PHE A 221 2.59 7.13 5.56
CA PHE A 221 3.69 8.09 5.46
C PHE A 221 4.94 7.58 6.20
N LEU A 222 4.79 7.11 7.45
CA LEU A 222 5.90 6.59 8.26
C LEU A 222 6.56 5.36 7.61
N LEU A 223 5.77 4.42 7.10
CA LEU A 223 6.30 3.28 6.34
C LEU A 223 6.98 3.71 5.04
N GLY A 224 6.48 4.75 4.36
CA GLY A 224 7.14 5.37 3.22
C GLY A 224 8.52 5.94 3.58
N VAL A 225 8.65 6.60 4.74
CA VAL A 225 9.94 7.08 5.26
C VAL A 225 10.88 5.89 5.51
N ILE A 226 10.42 4.85 6.20
CA ILE A 226 11.20 3.62 6.45
C ILE A 226 11.68 2.99 5.13
N ARG A 227 10.81 2.92 4.12
CA ARG A 227 11.14 2.40 2.79
C ARG A 227 12.25 3.20 2.10
N LEU A 228 12.21 4.52 2.17
CA LEU A 228 13.25 5.37 1.57
C LEU A 228 14.56 5.30 2.37
N SER A 229 14.49 5.24 3.71
CA SER A 229 15.67 5.14 4.57
C SER A 229 16.38 3.80 4.47
N SER A 230 15.63 2.69 4.38
CA SER A 230 16.19 1.34 4.26
C SER A 230 16.54 0.95 2.83
N ARG A 231 16.00 1.67 1.83
CA ARG A 231 16.14 1.36 0.40
C ARG A 231 15.65 -0.04 0.01
N GLY A 232 14.87 -0.73 0.85
CA GLY A 232 14.28 -2.04 0.54
C GLY A 232 12.96 -2.29 1.26
N LEU A 233 12.41 -3.50 1.11
CA LEU A 233 11.08 -3.85 1.62
C LEU A 233 11.08 -4.56 2.97
N LEU A 234 12.19 -5.17 3.40
CA LEU A 234 12.17 -5.99 4.61
C LEU A 234 11.91 -5.14 5.87
N ALA A 235 12.47 -3.93 5.95
CA ALA A 235 12.27 -3.03 7.08
C ALA A 235 10.83 -2.52 7.21
N PRO A 236 10.21 -1.93 6.17
CA PRO A 236 8.81 -1.52 6.28
C PRO A 236 7.88 -2.73 6.47
N TRP A 237 8.15 -3.88 5.86
CA TRP A 237 7.40 -5.13 6.12
C TRP A 237 7.45 -5.53 7.59
N ALA A 238 8.64 -5.58 8.21
CA ALA A 238 8.76 -5.95 9.61
C ALA A 238 8.02 -4.97 10.53
N GLY A 239 8.12 -3.66 10.26
CA GLY A 239 7.34 -2.64 10.98
C GLY A 239 5.83 -2.82 10.80
N HIS A 240 5.41 -3.22 9.60
CA HIS A 240 4.01 -3.48 9.26
C HIS A 240 3.45 -4.69 10.01
N VAL A 241 4.17 -5.83 10.00
CA VAL A 241 3.76 -7.01 10.76
C VAL A 241 3.53 -6.70 12.24
N LEU A 242 4.39 -5.90 12.86
CA LEU A 242 4.23 -5.53 14.27
C LEU A 242 2.94 -4.74 14.54
N THR A 243 2.57 -3.81 13.67
CA THR A 243 1.31 -3.06 13.79
C THR A 243 0.10 -3.96 13.52
N ASP A 244 0.18 -4.86 12.53
CA ASP A 244 -0.89 -5.82 12.23
C ASP A 244 -1.14 -6.78 13.38
N LEU A 245 -0.11 -7.17 14.13
CA LEU A 245 -0.29 -7.98 15.35
C LEU A 245 -1.10 -7.23 16.43
N VAL A 246 -1.04 -5.90 16.48
CA VAL A 246 -1.91 -5.11 17.37
C VAL A 246 -3.37 -5.18 16.88
N ILE A 247 -3.61 -5.10 15.57
CA ILE A 247 -4.94 -5.29 14.98
C ILE A 247 -5.49 -6.67 15.35
N VAL A 248 -4.70 -7.72 15.15
CA VAL A 248 -5.05 -9.11 15.49
C VAL A 248 -5.40 -9.23 16.97
N ALA A 249 -4.60 -8.65 17.86
CA ALA A 249 -4.86 -8.66 19.30
C ALA A 249 -6.18 -7.97 19.67
N ILE A 250 -6.49 -6.81 19.06
CA ILE A 250 -7.77 -6.11 19.27
C ILE A 250 -8.94 -7.01 18.80
N VAL A 251 -8.83 -7.59 17.61
CA VAL A 251 -9.90 -8.43 17.03
C VAL A 251 -10.15 -9.67 17.90
N PHE A 252 -9.09 -10.35 18.36
CA PHE A 252 -9.22 -11.54 19.21
C PHE A 252 -9.83 -11.20 20.58
N SER A 253 -9.39 -10.11 21.21
CA SER A 253 -9.95 -9.66 22.49
C SER A 253 -11.46 -9.41 22.39
N VAL A 254 -11.93 -8.79 21.30
CA VAL A 254 -13.36 -8.53 21.08
C VAL A 254 -14.12 -9.82 20.72
N ALA A 255 -13.47 -10.77 20.06
CA ALA A 255 -14.03 -12.09 19.76
C ALA A 255 -14.11 -13.02 21.00
N GLY A 256 -13.59 -12.60 22.16
CA GLY A 256 -13.67 -13.33 23.42
C GLY A 256 -12.51 -14.29 23.69
N PHE A 257 -11.35 -14.02 23.10
CA PHE A 257 -10.11 -14.80 23.27
C PHE A 257 -9.06 -14.05 24.11
#